data_AF-A0A8I0FGR8-F1
#
_entry.id   AF-A0A8I0FGR8-F1
#
_cell.length_a   1.000
_cell.length_b   1.000
_cell.length_c   1.000
_cell.angle_alpha   90.00
_cell.angle_beta   90.00
_cell.angle_gamma   90.00
#
_symmetry.space_group_name_H-M   'P 1'
#
loop_
_entity.id
_entity.type
_entity.pdbx_description
1 polymer ?
#
loop_
_entity_poly.entity_id
_entity_poly.type
_entity_poly.pdbx_seq_one_letter_code
_entity_poly.pdbx_strand_id
1 'polypeptide(L)'
;MVLTISSAMVDVEQISILLNEAEGGTLLTIKISNEHKTLSRYLVDKFTSKDNIDLDTKNINTYLALLLLEHYNTKVHFNCEDSFIEMVFYL
;
A
#
# COMPACT_ATOMS: atom_id res chain seq x y z
N MET A 1 -8.45 -6.89 -13.52
CA MET A 1 -7.79 -5.85 -14.36
C MET A 1 -6.59 -5.33 -13.58
N VAL A 2 -5.40 -5.21 -14.20
CA VAL A 2 -4.19 -4.67 -13.56
C VAL A 2 -3.87 -3.31 -14.17
N LEU A 3 -3.72 -2.29 -13.33
CA LEU A 3 -3.17 -0.98 -13.70
C LEU A 3 -1.79 -0.84 -13.06
N THR A 4 -0.75 -0.71 -13.88
CA THR A 4 0.62 -0.52 -13.40
C THR A 4 1.11 0.88 -13.77
N ILE A 5 1.65 1.60 -12.80
CA ILE A 5 2.14 2.96 -12.93
C ILE A 5 3.62 2.98 -12.54
N SER A 6 4.48 3.45 -13.44
CA SER A 6 5.86 3.80 -13.11
C SER A 6 5.86 5.04 -12.23
N SER A 7 6.53 4.96 -11.09
CA SER A 7 6.52 6.02 -10.08
C SER A 7 7.76 6.91 -10.19
N ALA A 8 7.56 8.22 -10.08
CA ALA A 8 8.65 9.19 -9.90
C ALA A 8 8.94 9.48 -8.41
N MET A 9 8.27 8.78 -7.48
CA MET A 9 8.53 8.92 -6.06
C MET A 9 9.89 8.31 -5.71
N VAL A 10 10.64 9.02 -4.85
CA VAL A 10 11.89 8.52 -4.29
C VAL A 10 11.63 7.16 -3.63
N ASP A 11 12.42 6.16 -4.02
CA ASP A 11 12.37 4.77 -3.52
C ASP A 11 11.15 3.93 -3.91
N VAL A 12 10.41 4.31 -4.95
CA VAL A 12 9.38 3.45 -5.57
C VAL A 12 9.51 3.48 -7.09
N GLU A 13 9.88 2.34 -7.68
CA GLU A 13 10.00 2.16 -9.13
C GLU A 13 8.64 1.86 -9.77
N GLN A 14 7.83 1.02 -9.11
CA GLN A 14 6.56 0.57 -9.67
C GLN A 14 5.46 0.49 -8.61
N ILE A 15 4.25 0.90 -9.01
CA ILE A 15 3.01 0.65 -8.27
C ILE A 15 2.06 -0.11 -9.20
N SER A 16 1.58 -1.27 -8.74
CA SER A 16 0.58 -2.08 -9.44
C SER A 16 -0.69 -2.14 -8.62
N ILE A 17 -1.82 -1.83 -9.25
CA ILE A 17 -3.16 -1.90 -8.65
C ILE A 17 -3.94 -2.97 -9.40
N LEU A 18 -4.43 -3.96 -8.67
CA LEU A 18 -5.16 -5.09 -9.20
C LEU A 18 -6.52 -5.17 -8.54
N LEU A 19 -7.57 -5.20 -9.36
CA LEU A 19 -8.92 -5.51 -8.90
C LEU A 19 -9.30 -6.91 -9.39
N ASN A 20 -9.58 -7.80 -8.45
CA ASN A 20 -9.94 -9.20 -8.67
C ASN A 20 -11.24 -9.54 -7.93
N GLU A 21 -12.07 -10.38 -8.55
CA GLU A 21 -13.19 -11.01 -7.84
C GLU A 21 -12.66 -12.22 -7.06
N ALA A 22 -13.06 -12.35 -5.80
CA ALA A 22 -12.78 -13.50 -4.96
C ALA A 22 -14.09 -14.06 -4.38
N GLU A 23 -14.06 -15.30 -3.90
CA GLU A 23 -15.21 -15.87 -3.21
C GLU A 23 -15.57 -15.02 -1.98
N GLY A 24 -16.67 -14.26 -2.07
CA GLY A 24 -17.16 -13.41 -0.99
C GLY A 24 -16.92 -11.91 -1.15
N GLY A 25 -16.36 -11.42 -2.26
CA GLY A 25 -16.24 -9.97 -2.50
C GLY A 25 -15.24 -9.58 -3.57
N THR A 26 -14.95 -8.27 -3.63
CA THR A 26 -13.92 -7.74 -4.55
C THR A 26 -12.64 -7.52 -3.78
N LEU A 27 -11.52 -8.05 -4.29
CA LEU A 27 -10.19 -7.78 -3.78
C LEU A 27 -9.55 -6.65 -4.55
N LEU A 28 -9.10 -5.63 -3.84
CA LEU A 28 -8.17 -4.63 -4.36
C LEU A 28 -6.78 -4.96 -3.80
N THR A 29 -5.80 -5.18 -4.68
CA THR A 29 -4.41 -5.38 -4.30
C THR A 29 -3.58 -4.20 -4.80
N ILE A 30 -2.84 -3.55 -3.92
CA ILE A 30 -1.86 -2.52 -4.28
C ILE A 30 -0.48 -3.07 -3.95
N LYS A 31 0.37 -3.23 -4.96
CA LYS A 31 1.76 -3.65 -4.83
C LYS A 31 2.69 -2.50 -5.17
N ILE A 32 3.57 -2.16 -4.25
CA ILE A 32 4.64 -1.18 -4.41
C ILE A 32 5.94 -1.97 -4.47
N SER A 33 6.74 -1.81 -5.51
CA SER A 33 7.98 -2.59 -5.67
C SER A 33 9.12 -1.78 -6.27
N ASN A 34 10.33 -2.19 -5.90
CA ASN A 34 11.59 -1.83 -6.52
C ASN A 34 12.25 -3.10 -7.06
N GLU A 35 12.49 -3.16 -8.36
CA GLU A 35 13.21 -4.27 -8.98
C GLU A 35 14.71 -4.25 -8.62
N HIS A 36 15.28 -3.05 -8.43
CA HIS A 36 16.74 -2.89 -8.34
C HIS A 36 17.26 -2.56 -6.95
N LYS A 37 16.39 -2.38 -5.95
CA LYS A 37 16.79 -1.99 -4.59
C LYS A 37 15.77 -2.39 -3.53
N THR A 38 16.24 -2.54 -2.31
CA THR A 38 15.37 -2.73 -1.14
C THR A 38 14.49 -1.50 -0.93
N LEU A 39 13.22 -1.69 -0.58
CA LEU A 39 12.35 -0.61 -0.14
C LEU A 39 12.89 -0.02 1.17
N SER A 40 12.78 1.30 1.31
CA SER A 40 13.23 1.93 2.55
C SER A 40 12.38 1.43 3.71
N ARG A 41 13.05 1.07 4.82
CA ARG A 41 12.36 0.66 6.05
C ARG A 41 11.33 1.70 6.51
N TYR A 42 11.62 2.97 6.28
CA TYR A 42 10.70 4.08 6.53
C TYR A 42 9.38 3.98 5.75
N LEU A 43 9.39 3.55 4.48
CA LEU A 43 8.16 3.31 3.72
C LEU A 43 7.38 2.14 4.30
N VAL A 44 8.06 1.06 4.67
CA VAL A 44 7.44 -0.12 5.29
C VAL A 44 6.76 0.24 6.61
N ASP A 45 7.46 0.96 7.48
CA ASP A 45 6.97 1.35 8.80
C ASP A 45 5.72 2.27 8.68
N LYS A 46 5.68 3.16 7.68
CA LYS A 46 4.52 4.03 7.42
C LYS A 46 3.24 3.28 7.10
N PHE A 47 3.32 2.17 6.36
CA PHE A 47 2.12 1.42 5.97
C PHE A 47 1.71 0.40 7.02
N THR A 48 2.66 -0.10 7.82
CA THR A 48 2.42 -1.13 8.83
C THR A 48 1.99 -0.60 10.19
N SER A 49 2.20 0.69 10.49
CA SER A 49 1.85 1.28 11.79
C SER A 49 1.24 2.67 11.66
N LYS A 50 -0.11 2.73 11.61
CA LYS A 50 -0.88 3.97 11.57
C LYS A 50 -0.58 4.90 12.77
N ASP A 51 -0.34 4.34 13.95
CA ASP A 51 -0.10 5.08 15.19
C ASP A 51 1.25 5.81 15.21
N ASN A 52 2.17 5.42 14.32
CA ASN A 52 3.52 6.00 14.21
C ASN A 52 3.67 6.97 13.03
N ILE A 53 2.56 7.34 12.37
CA ILE A 53 2.59 8.31 11.27
C ILE A 53 2.55 9.73 11.84
N ASP A 54 3.66 10.46 11.71
CA ASP A 54 3.70 11.89 12.00
C ASP A 54 2.78 12.65 11.02
N LEU A 55 1.80 13.39 11.55
CA LEU A 55 0.73 14.07 10.80
C LEU A 55 1.20 15.40 10.20
N ASP A 56 2.32 15.36 9.48
CA ASP A 56 2.80 16.48 8.67
C ASP A 56 2.06 16.53 7.32
N THR A 57 2.28 17.62 6.58
CA THR A 57 1.69 17.80 5.24
C THR A 57 2.11 16.73 4.22
N LYS A 58 3.20 15.98 4.46
CA LYS A 58 3.67 14.93 3.55
C LYS A 58 2.96 13.60 3.80
N ASN A 59 2.52 13.35 5.02
CA ASN A 59 2.01 12.03 5.45
C ASN A 59 0.50 12.02 5.68
N ILE A 60 -0.15 13.18 5.73
CA ILE A 60 -1.59 13.28 5.99
C ILE A 60 -2.44 12.49 4.99
N ASN A 61 -2.02 12.40 3.73
CA ASN A 61 -2.71 11.61 2.71
C ASN A 61 -2.65 10.11 3.00
N THR A 62 -1.49 9.60 3.44
CA THR A 62 -1.34 8.19 3.86
C THR A 62 -2.20 7.87 5.06
N TYR A 63 -2.21 8.77 6.07
CA TYR A 63 -3.03 8.59 7.26
C TYR A 63 -4.54 8.60 6.96
N LEU A 64 -5.01 9.54 6.13
CA LEU A 64 -6.41 9.60 5.70
C LEU A 64 -6.82 8.37 4.90
N ALA A 65 -5.93 7.86 4.03
CA ALA A 65 -6.18 6.62 3.30
C ALA A 65 -6.35 5.43 4.26
N LEU A 66 -5.47 5.27 5.25
CA LEU A 66 -5.60 4.22 6.27
C LEU A 66 -6.88 4.35 7.10
N LEU A 67 -7.28 5.58 7.46
CA LEU A 67 -8.56 5.83 8.14
C LEU A 67 -9.78 5.44 7.32
N LEU A 68 -9.78 5.76 6.02
CA LEU A 68 -10.88 5.38 5.12
C LEU A 68 -10.97 3.86 5.01
N LEU A 69 -9.84 3.17 4.87
CA LEU A 69 -9.78 1.71 4.80
C LEU A 69 -10.32 1.05 6.07
N GLU A 70 -9.95 1.58 7.25
CA GLU A 70 -10.49 1.14 8.53
C GLU A 70 -12.00 1.39 8.63
N HIS A 71 -12.47 2.56 8.17
CA HIS A 71 -13.90 2.91 8.18
C HIS A 71 -14.76 1.95 7.35
N TYR A 72 -14.25 1.48 6.20
CA TYR A 72 -14.95 0.50 5.36
C TYR A 72 -14.84 -0.95 5.87
N ASN A 73 -14.27 -1.17 7.06
CA ASN A 73 -14.00 -2.49 7.66
C ASN A 73 -13.24 -3.43 6.71
N THR A 74 -12.49 -2.83 5.78
CA THR A 74 -11.67 -3.54 4.82
C THR A 74 -10.49 -4.12 5.61
N LYS A 75 -10.46 -5.45 5.75
CA LYS A 75 -9.27 -6.11 6.28
C LYS A 75 -8.10 -5.83 5.35
N VAL A 76 -7.08 -5.15 5.86
CA VAL A 76 -5.85 -4.90 5.12
C VAL A 76 -4.85 -5.97 5.50
N HIS A 77 -4.44 -6.80 4.54
CA HIS A 77 -3.29 -7.67 4.71
C HIS A 77 -2.06 -6.99 4.12
N PHE A 78 -1.08 -6.76 4.97
CA PHE A 78 0.23 -6.24 4.58
C PHE A 78 1.21 -7.41 4.47
N ASN A 79 1.76 -7.61 3.28
CA ASN A 79 2.94 -8.43 3.09
C ASN A 79 4.10 -7.52 2.71
N CYS A 80 5.19 -7.61 3.44
CA CYS A 80 6.39 -6.83 3.17
C CYS A 80 7.59 -7.75 3.03
N GLU A 81 8.24 -7.65 1.89
CA GLU A 81 9.55 -8.24 1.62
C GLU A 81 10.55 -7.12 1.30
N ASP A 82 11.83 -7.47 1.25
CA ASP A 82 12.91 -6.51 1.03
C ASP A 82 12.66 -5.60 -0.18
N SER A 83 12.09 -6.11 -1.26
CA SER A 83 11.91 -5.39 -2.53
C SER A 83 10.46 -4.97 -2.83
N PHE A 84 9.48 -5.38 -2.02
CA PHE A 84 8.08 -4.99 -2.26
C PHE A 84 7.20 -4.92 -1.00
N ILE A 85 6.20 -4.06 -1.06
CA ILE A 85 5.05 -4.01 -0.14
C ILE A 85 3.81 -4.38 -0.94
N GLU A 86 3.03 -5.32 -0.44
CA GLU A 86 1.73 -5.69 -0.98
C GLU A 86 0.66 -5.43 0.07
N MET A 87 -0.39 -4.72 -0.35
CA MET A 87 -1.56 -4.42 0.46
C MET A 87 -2.77 -5.04 -0.22
N VAL A 88 -3.45 -5.95 0.48
CA VAL A 88 -4.68 -6.60 -0.01
C VAL A 88 -5.86 -6.10 0.79
N PHE A 89 -6.87 -5.60 0.08
CA PHE A 89 -8.09 -4.99 0.59
C PHE A 89 -9.30 -5.85 0.20
N TYR A 90 -10.10 -6.25 1.19
CA TYR A 90 -11.40 -6.91 0.97
C TYR A 90 -12.51 -5.85 0.94
N LEU A 91 -13.07 -5.60 -0.24
CA LEU A 91 -14.16 -4.66 -0.49
C LEU A 91 -15.53 -5.36 -0.48
#